data_AF-A0A411DH50-F1
#
_entry.id   AF-A0A411DH50-F1
#
_cell.length_a   1.000
_cell.length_b   1.000
_cell.length_c   1.000
_cell.angle_alpha   90.00
_cell.angle_beta   90.00
_cell.angle_gamma   90.00
#
_symmetry.space_group_name_H-M   'P 1'
#
loop_
_entity.id
_entity.type
_entity.pdbx_description
1 polymer ?
#
loop_
_entity_poly.entity_id
_entity_poly.type
_entity_poly.pdbx_seq_one_letter_code
_entity_poly.pdbx_strand_id
1 'polypeptide(L)'
;MNEELKFNPVDQFPTQVEGEQFSRTVLLYDKDLDNFDLGYYDFELQKWQAMGGFQMDVICWSYIPTPNELQVSGFDSVTID
;
A
#
# COMPACT_ATOMS: atom_id res chain seq x y z
N MET A 1 -11.48 -13.55 10.70
CA MET A 1 -10.03 -13.73 10.89
C MET A 1 -9.37 -12.41 10.56
N ASN A 2 -8.57 -11.85 11.47
CA ASN A 2 -7.61 -10.81 11.08
C ASN A 2 -6.63 -11.51 10.15
N GLU A 3 -6.64 -11.20 8.86
CA GLU A 3 -5.54 -11.61 8.00
C GLU A 3 -4.30 -10.87 8.50
N GLU A 4 -3.31 -11.62 8.98
CA GLU A 4 -2.03 -11.03 9.36
C GLU A 4 -1.45 -10.29 8.16
N LEU A 5 -0.95 -9.07 8.39
CA LEU A 5 -0.30 -8.25 7.36
C LEU A 5 0.84 -9.05 6.72
N LYS A 6 0.69 -9.37 5.44
CA LYS A 6 1.74 -10.02 4.64
C LYS A 6 2.64 -8.97 4.00
N PHE A 7 3.92 -9.02 4.34
CA PHE A 7 4.96 -8.20 3.74
C PHE A 7 5.64 -8.93 2.58
N ASN A 8 5.91 -8.22 1.49
CA ASN A 8 6.55 -8.71 0.29
C ASN A 8 7.80 -7.88 0.00
N PRO A 9 8.87 -8.47 -0.53
CA PRO A 9 10.08 -7.74 -0.90
C PRO A 9 9.84 -6.84 -2.12
N VAL A 10 10.68 -5.81 -2.29
CA VAL A 10 10.54 -4.79 -3.35
C VAL A 10 10.78 -5.30 -4.79
N ASP A 11 11.37 -6.49 -4.93
CA ASP A 11 11.58 -7.19 -6.20
C ASP A 11 10.37 -8.07 -6.60
N GLN A 12 9.40 -8.26 -5.69
CA GLN A 12 8.11 -8.86 -5.99
C GLN A 12 7.09 -7.75 -6.21
N PHE A 13 6.55 -7.59 -7.42
CA PHE A 13 5.67 -6.47 -7.72
C PHE A 13 4.20 -6.74 -7.34
N PRO A 14 3.42 -5.71 -6.93
CA PRO A 14 1.99 -5.85 -6.71
C PRO A 14 1.27 -6.06 -8.04
N THR A 15 0.01 -6.52 -7.96
CA THR A 15 -0.82 -6.74 -9.15
C THR A 15 -0.99 -5.43 -9.93
N GLN A 16 -0.71 -5.46 -11.23
CA GLN A 16 -0.98 -4.36 -12.15
C GLN A 16 -2.48 -4.06 -12.20
N VAL A 17 -2.85 -2.79 -12.26
CA VAL A 17 -4.24 -2.38 -12.51
C VAL A 17 -4.55 -2.65 -13.98
N GLU A 18 -5.68 -3.29 -14.26
CA GLU A 18 -6.07 -3.64 -15.63
C GLU A 18 -6.22 -2.38 -16.48
N GLY A 19 -5.51 -2.34 -17.62
CA GLY A 19 -5.51 -1.21 -18.54
C GLY A 19 -4.54 -0.07 -18.19
N GLU A 20 -3.84 -0.14 -17.07
CA GLU A 20 -2.95 0.91 -16.56
C GLU A 20 -1.49 0.47 -16.52
N GLN A 21 -0.55 1.43 -16.48
CA GLN A 21 0.90 1.15 -16.34
C GLN A 21 1.41 1.20 -14.90
N PHE A 22 0.51 1.11 -13.92
CA PHE A 22 0.87 1.10 -12.50
C PHE A 22 0.20 -0.04 -11.74
N SER A 23 0.81 -0.42 -10.62
CA SER A 23 0.27 -1.43 -9.72
C SER A 23 -0.89 -0.91 -8.88
N ARG A 24 -1.64 -1.83 -8.27
CA ARG A 24 -2.52 -1.48 -7.15
C ARG A 24 -1.73 -0.74 -6.07
N THR A 25 -2.41 0.19 -5.40
CA THR A 25 -1.84 0.93 -4.27
C THR A 25 -1.52 -0.01 -3.12
N VAL A 26 -0.35 0.18 -2.51
CA VAL A 26 0.19 -0.61 -1.40
C VAL A 26 0.74 0.31 -0.32
N LEU A 27 0.96 -0.26 0.86
CA LEU A 27 1.76 0.36 1.91
C LEU A 27 3.23 0.05 1.61
N LEU A 28 4.07 1.09 1.58
CA LEU A 28 5.52 1.00 1.43
C LEU A 28 6.18 1.23 2.79
N TYR A 29 7.20 0.43 3.12
CA TYR A 29 7.92 0.52 4.38
C TYR A 29 9.40 0.74 4.15
N ASP A 30 10.00 1.60 4.96
CA ASP A 30 11.44 1.84 4.96
C ASP A 30 12.10 0.99 6.06
N LYS A 31 13.42 1.07 6.11
CA LYS A 31 14.23 0.35 7.12
C LYS A 31 13.95 0.78 8.56
N ASP A 32 13.45 2.00 8.75
CA ASP A 32 13.25 2.56 10.07
C ASP A 32 11.90 2.11 10.65
N LEU A 33 10.98 1.59 9.82
CA LEU A 33 9.66 1.00 10.14
C LEU A 33 8.70 1.92 10.92
N ASP A 34 9.17 3.09 11.34
CA ASP A 34 8.40 4.16 11.97
C ASP A 34 7.60 4.97 10.94
N ASN A 35 7.92 4.82 9.65
CA ASN A 35 7.23 5.49 8.56
C ASN A 35 6.76 4.47 7.51
N PHE A 36 5.52 4.63 7.08
CA PHE A 36 5.01 4.02 5.87
C PHE A 36 4.38 5.10 4.99
N ASP A 37 4.42 4.91 3.67
CA ASP A 37 3.70 5.76 2.73
C ASP A 37 2.79 4.90 1.86
N LEU A 38 1.79 5.51 1.26
CA LEU A 38 1.06 4.92 0.15
C LEU A 38 1.94 5.00 -1.10
N GLY A 39 1.92 3.94 -1.90
CA GLY A 39 2.66 3.93 -3.15
C GLY A 39 2.22 2.85 -4.11
N TYR A 40 2.89 2.82 -5.24
CA TYR A 40 2.66 1.86 -6.32
C TYR A 40 3.97 1.61 -7.07
N TYR A 41 4.04 0.48 -7.77
CA TYR A 41 5.08 0.23 -8.73
C TYR A 41 4.63 0.74 -10.11
N ASP A 42 5.41 1.62 -10.71
CA ASP A 42 5.21 2.13 -12.05
C ASP A 42 5.92 1.19 -13.04
N PHE A 43 5.16 0.48 -13.87
CA PHE A 43 5.68 -0.49 -14.83
C PHE A 43 6.26 0.18 -16.08
N GLU A 44 5.81 1.38 -16.43
CA GLU A 44 6.37 2.15 -17.54
C GLU A 44 7.75 2.70 -17.17
N LEU A 45 7.86 3.29 -15.98
CA LEU A 45 9.11 3.87 -15.48
C LEU A 45 10.02 2.87 -14.77
N GLN A 46 9.52 1.65 -14.52
CA GLN A 46 10.22 0.57 -13.80
C GLN A 46 10.77 1.01 -12.44
N LYS A 47 9.94 1.73 -11.65
CA LYS A 47 10.33 2.24 -10.34
C LYS A 47 9.16 2.31 -9.36
N TRP A 48 9.47 2.22 -8.07
CA TRP A 48 8.53 2.52 -7.01
C TRP A 48 8.23 4.02 -6.93
N GLN A 49 6.98 4.37 -6.71
CA GLN A 49 6.51 5.75 -6.51
C GLN A 49 5.75 5.83 -5.19
N ALA A 50 6.12 6.83 -4.37
CA ALA A 50 5.46 7.16 -3.11
C ALA A 50 4.53 8.37 -3.32
N MET A 51 3.33 8.34 -2.74
CA MET A 51 2.29 9.35 -2.95
C MET A 51 2.52 10.61 -2.11
N GLY A 52 3.16 10.50 -0.95
CA GLY A 52 3.50 11.65 -0.10
C GLY A 52 4.55 12.59 -0.70
N GLY A 53 5.17 12.21 -1.84
CA GLY A 53 6.17 13.03 -2.54
C GLY A 53 7.53 13.09 -1.84
N PHE A 54 7.72 12.34 -0.75
CA PHE A 54 8.98 12.21 -0.06
C PHE A 54 9.85 11.12 -0.70
N GLN A 55 11.16 11.33 -0.70
CA GLN A 55 12.11 10.28 -1.09
C GLN A 55 12.23 9.27 0.06
N MET A 56 12.01 8.00 -0.24
CA MET A 56 11.95 6.91 0.73
C MET A 56 12.81 5.74 0.28
N ASP A 57 13.65 5.21 1.17
CA ASP A 57 14.42 3.99 0.95
C ASP A 57 13.56 2.76 1.27
N VAL A 58 12.70 2.37 0.33
CA VAL A 58 11.72 1.30 0.53
C VAL A 58 12.41 -0.07 0.58
N ILE A 59 12.09 -0.87 1.60
CA ILE A 59 12.62 -2.23 1.79
C ILE A 59 11.57 -3.32 1.55
N CYS A 60 10.29 -3.03 1.77
CA CYS A 60 9.20 -3.98 1.56
C CYS A 60 7.85 -3.25 1.39
N TRP A 61 6.83 -4.01 1.01
CA TRP A 61 5.48 -3.50 0.85
C TRP A 61 4.40 -4.52 1.26
N SER A 62 3.20 -4.04 1.56
CA SER A 62 2.02 -4.89 1.81
C SER A 62 0.78 -4.30 1.15
N TYR A 63 -0.18 -5.16 0.80
CA TYR A 63 -1.51 -4.65 0.44
C TYR A 63 -2.15 -3.92 1.62
N ILE A 64 -2.94 -2.90 1.31
CA ILE A 64 -3.76 -2.20 2.30
C ILE A 64 -4.78 -3.20 2.85
N PRO A 65 -4.83 -3.42 4.18
CA PRO A 65 -5.83 -4.30 4.76
C PRO A 65 -7.24 -3.76 4.52
N THR A 66 -8.10 -4.58 3.91
CA THR A 66 -9.51 -4.27 3.76
C THR A 66 -10.25 -4.80 4.98
N PRO A 67 -10.86 -3.95 5.82
CA PRO A 67 -11.66 -4.44 6.93
C PRO A 67 -12.93 -5.12 6.40
N ASN A 68 -13.42 -6.14 7.10
CA ASN A 68 -14.69 -6.80 6.76
C ASN A 68 -15.88 -6.11 7.44
N GLU A 69 -17.10 -6.39 6.94
CA GLU A 69 -18.34 -5.77 7.43
C GLU A 69 -18.52 -5.89 8.95
N LEU A 70 -18.21 -7.05 9.54
CA LEU A 70 -18.35 -7.29 10.97
C LEU A 70 -17.36 -6.45 11.80
N GLN A 71 -16.17 -6.16 11.26
CA GLN A 71 -15.20 -5.30 11.92
C GLN A 71 -15.66 -3.85 11.93
N VAL A 72 -16.31 -3.37 10.86
CA VAL A 72 -16.68 -1.96 10.73
C VAL A 72 -18.09 -1.64 11.23
N SER A 73 -18.97 -2.64 11.40
CA SER A 73 -20.39 -2.43 11.75
C SER A 73 -20.63 -1.76 13.10
N GLY A 74 -19.62 -1.73 13.98
CA GLY A 74 -19.70 -1.11 15.31
C GLY A 74 -19.23 0.35 15.36
N PHE A 75 -18.82 0.94 14.24
CA PHE A 75 -18.31 2.31 14.19
C PHE A 75 -19.33 3.27 13.55
N ASP A 76 -19.42 4.48 14.10
CA ASP A 76 -20.23 5.55 13.53
C ASP A 76 -19.50 6.24 12.37
N SER A 77 -20.25 6.70 11.37
CA SER A 77 -19.68 7.50 10.28
C SER A 77 -19.60 8.98 10.65
N VAL A 78 -18.55 9.64 10.14
CA VAL A 78 -18.37 11.10 10.22
C VAL A 78 -18.09 11.60 8.81
N THR A 79 -18.68 12.74 8.45
CA THR A 79 -18.37 13.45 7.19
C THR A 79 -17.15 14.33 7.40
N ILE A 80 -16.22 14.30 6.46
CA ILE A 80 -15.00 15.12 6.46
C ILE A 80 -15.11 16.11 5.30
N ASP A 81 -14.88 17.41 5.57
CA ASP A 81 -14.84 18.50 4.60
C ASP A 81 -13.43 18.73 4.03
#